data_AF-A0A3S9HZY0-F1
#
_entry.id   AF-A0A3S9HZY0-F1
#
_cell.length_a   1.000
_cell.length_b   1.000
_cell.length_c   1.000
_cell.angle_alpha   90.00
_cell.angle_beta   90.00
_cell.angle_gamma   90.00
#
_symmetry.space_group_name_H-M   'P 1'
#
loop_
_entity.id
_entity.type
_entity.pdbx_description
1 polymer ?
#
loop_
_entity_poly.entity_id
_entity_poly.type
_entity_poly.pdbx_seq_one_letter_code
_entity_poly.pdbx_strand_id
1 'polypeptide(L)'
;MGGPGEPPEGAPEGGPGGGEDEYRSVVFDESFVRAARLQEYSAQERIADHAPAVRRRPPMRRGLSRQALALVLLIALAFGTAIYMGVRHPYQTPAAVRDVSMPLQTTVVPLAPVGKVPGAADPEYLYDHSPAAQFRIGAAGITLPAARDTSHFSETQVMSALDTVKEYLVRSALYPEVLTGGQTRPVRVLLPADQHLQFDESLSHPAADGRHAVTGWLVRFDARSVRLADPQIRVRGTLAVSETESTILEVTADHTYVYALRPAGAGAKAQASLFTVRRELHFRFDREDVRLHQAQLSTSYVQAGPLSCGDNAADVLSPLLAGQTAKAGGPVGTDPFATDRATAVCGTLASGALPKG
;
A
#
# COMPACT_ATOMS: atom_id res chain seq x y z
N MET A 1 34.68 -26.66 -48.18
CA MET A 1 34.02 -25.36 -48.42
C MET A 1 34.92 -24.29 -47.82
N GLY A 2 35.83 -23.74 -48.63
CA GLY A 2 36.86 -22.79 -48.19
C GLY A 2 36.25 -21.43 -47.81
N GLY A 3 36.78 -20.82 -46.75
CA GLY A 3 36.31 -19.53 -46.24
C GLY A 3 36.58 -18.37 -47.21
N PRO A 4 35.96 -17.19 -46.99
CA PRO A 4 36.11 -16.03 -47.87
C PRO A 4 37.55 -15.52 -47.79
N GLY A 5 38.37 -15.84 -48.78
CA GLY A 5 39.73 -15.31 -48.91
C GLY A 5 40.82 -16.31 -49.31
N GLU A 6 40.50 -17.58 -49.49
CA GLU A 6 41.47 -18.56 -50.02
C GLU A 6 41.25 -18.78 -51.53
N PRO A 7 42.31 -18.77 -52.35
CA PRO A 7 42.19 -19.10 -53.76
C PRO A 7 41.77 -20.57 -53.91
N PRO A 8 40.98 -20.93 -54.94
CA PRO A 8 40.58 -22.31 -55.17
C PRO A 8 41.81 -23.21 -55.37
N GLU A 9 41.88 -24.33 -54.65
CA GLU A 9 42.94 -25.34 -54.78
C GLU A 9 42.70 -26.22 -56.02
N GLY A 10 43.69 -26.29 -56.91
CA GLY A 10 43.81 -27.31 -57.97
C GLY A 10 43.52 -26.80 -59.38
N ALA A 11 44.46 -27.07 -60.30
CA ALA A 11 44.21 -26.97 -61.74
C ALA A 11 43.31 -28.15 -62.18
N PRO A 12 42.28 -27.93 -63.00
CA PRO A 12 41.43 -29.02 -63.47
C PRO A 12 42.22 -30.00 -64.34
N GLU A 13 42.07 -31.31 -64.10
CA GLU A 13 42.63 -32.36 -64.97
C GLU A 13 42.11 -32.20 -66.41
N GLY A 14 43.01 -31.91 -67.34
CA GLY A 14 42.71 -31.72 -68.76
C GLY A 14 42.49 -33.04 -69.49
N GLY A 15 41.31 -33.19 -70.10
CA GLY A 15 41.06 -34.21 -71.13
C GLY A 15 41.67 -33.82 -72.49
N PRO A 16 42.03 -34.77 -73.36
CA PRO A 16 42.88 -34.51 -74.51
C PRO A 16 42.10 -33.89 -75.65
N GLY A 17 42.33 -32.59 -75.90
CA GLY A 17 41.76 -31.88 -77.03
C GLY A 17 42.19 -30.42 -77.03
N GLY A 18 43.35 -30.14 -77.63
CA GLY A 18 43.88 -28.79 -77.79
C GLY A 18 42.98 -27.95 -78.70
N GLY A 19 42.61 -26.76 -78.22
CA GLY A 19 41.83 -25.78 -78.98
C GLY A 19 41.30 -24.67 -78.07
N GLU A 20 42.11 -23.63 -77.89
CA GLU A 20 41.78 -22.23 -77.54
C GLU A 20 40.84 -21.89 -76.35
N ASP A 21 40.29 -22.85 -75.61
CA ASP A 21 39.30 -22.62 -74.54
C ASP A 21 39.81 -22.91 -73.11
N GLU A 22 41.12 -22.94 -72.86
CA GLU A 22 41.69 -23.21 -71.52
C GLU A 22 41.48 -22.05 -70.51
N TYR A 23 41.20 -20.84 -71.00
CA TYR A 23 41.04 -19.64 -70.15
C TYR A 23 39.58 -19.23 -69.92
N ARG A 24 38.60 -19.93 -70.51
CA ARG A 24 37.19 -19.54 -70.46
C ARG A 24 36.50 -19.89 -69.13
N SER A 25 37.13 -20.74 -68.30
CA SER A 25 36.62 -21.13 -66.98
C SER A 25 37.16 -20.29 -65.82
N VAL A 26 38.11 -19.36 -66.07
CA VAL A 26 38.68 -18.51 -65.02
C VAL A 26 37.93 -17.17 -65.00
N VAL A 27 36.95 -17.05 -64.11
CA VAL A 27 36.21 -15.80 -63.91
C VAL A 27 37.08 -14.86 -63.06
N PHE A 28 37.65 -13.83 -63.71
CA PHE A 28 38.40 -12.76 -63.05
C PHE A 28 37.46 -11.78 -62.35
N ASP A 29 36.89 -12.18 -61.23
CA ASP A 29 36.03 -11.32 -60.41
C ASP A 29 36.84 -10.46 -59.41
N GLU A 30 36.15 -9.52 -58.73
CA GLU A 30 36.79 -8.62 -57.77
C GLU A 30 37.42 -9.36 -56.58
N SER A 31 36.92 -10.55 -56.24
CA SER A 31 37.51 -11.44 -55.23
C SER A 31 38.85 -12.02 -55.69
N PHE A 32 38.96 -12.47 -56.94
CA PHE A 32 40.22 -12.97 -57.51
C PHE A 32 41.32 -11.89 -57.48
N VAL A 33 40.99 -10.66 -57.89
CA VAL A 33 41.93 -9.53 -57.86
C VAL A 33 42.34 -9.17 -56.44
N ARG A 34 41.44 -9.29 -55.45
CA ARG A 34 41.76 -9.03 -54.04
C ARG A 34 42.59 -10.14 -53.39
N ALA A 35 42.46 -11.38 -53.83
CA ALA A 35 43.21 -12.52 -53.31
C ALA A 35 44.65 -12.60 -53.85
N ALA A 36 44.97 -11.87 -54.93
CA ALA A 36 46.32 -11.81 -55.50
C ALA A 36 47.34 -11.29 -54.46
N ARG A 37 48.31 -12.13 -54.11
CA ARG A 37 49.35 -11.84 -53.10
C ARG A 37 50.51 -11.01 -53.65
N LEU A 38 50.52 -10.76 -54.95
CA LEU A 38 51.60 -10.13 -55.71
C LEU A 38 51.04 -8.96 -56.51
N GLN A 39 51.74 -7.83 -56.50
CA GLN A 39 51.38 -6.62 -57.24
C GLN A 39 52.58 -6.19 -58.10
N GLU A 40 52.34 -5.95 -59.39
CA GLU A 40 53.34 -5.43 -60.31
C GLU A 40 53.51 -3.90 -60.15
N TYR A 41 54.74 -3.43 -60.39
CA TYR A 41 55.06 -2.00 -60.36
C TYR A 41 54.55 -1.29 -61.61
N SER A 42 54.12 -0.03 -61.46
CA SER A 42 53.66 0.77 -62.58
C SER A 42 54.81 1.17 -63.51
N ALA A 43 54.52 1.48 -64.78
CA ALA A 43 55.53 1.81 -65.78
C ALA A 43 56.43 3.00 -65.40
N GLN A 44 55.91 3.97 -64.65
CA GLN A 44 56.68 5.11 -64.13
C GLN A 44 57.60 4.75 -62.96
N GLU A 45 57.23 3.78 -62.11
CA GLU A 45 58.06 3.34 -60.98
C GLU A 45 59.25 2.48 -61.42
N ARG A 46 59.17 1.83 -62.60
CA ARG A 46 60.26 1.03 -63.18
C ARG A 46 61.38 1.87 -63.80
N ILE A 47 61.14 3.16 -64.03
CA ILE A 47 62.12 4.08 -64.65
C ILE A 47 63.23 4.47 -63.66
N ALA A 48 62.92 4.50 -62.36
CA ALA A 48 63.84 5.03 -61.35
C ALA A 48 64.79 4.00 -60.74
N ASP A 49 64.45 2.71 -60.71
CA ASP A 49 65.27 1.70 -60.04
C ASP A 49 65.05 0.30 -60.64
N HIS A 50 66.11 -0.36 -61.08
CA HIS A 50 66.06 -1.69 -61.72
C HIS A 50 65.99 -2.82 -60.69
N ALA A 51 64.87 -2.87 -59.96
CA ALA A 51 64.53 -3.89 -58.98
C ALA A 51 63.44 -4.86 -59.52
N PRO A 52 63.33 -6.10 -59.01
CA PRO A 52 62.49 -7.15 -59.59
C PRO A 52 61.01 -6.74 -59.73
N ALA A 53 60.36 -7.19 -60.80
CA ALA A 53 59.11 -6.65 -61.33
C ALA A 53 57.86 -6.79 -60.44
N VAL A 54 57.96 -7.41 -59.26
CA VAL A 54 56.81 -7.79 -58.44
C VAL A 54 57.11 -7.60 -56.95
N ARG A 55 56.18 -7.01 -56.20
CA ARG A 55 56.23 -6.92 -54.72
C ARG A 55 55.07 -7.66 -54.05
N ARG A 56 55.30 -8.17 -52.83
CA ARG A 56 54.24 -8.75 -51.99
C ARG A 56 53.36 -7.65 -51.40
N ARG A 57 52.04 -7.82 -51.48
CA ARG A 57 51.06 -6.86 -50.96
C ARG A 57 50.92 -7.02 -49.43
N PRO A 58 50.98 -5.94 -48.61
CA PRO A 58 50.81 -6.04 -47.16
C PRO A 58 49.33 -6.34 -46.78
N PRO A 59 49.06 -7.11 -45.71
CA PRO A 59 47.70 -7.48 -45.34
C PRO A 59 46.91 -6.27 -44.81
N MET A 60 45.69 -6.09 -45.32
CA MET A 60 44.81 -4.96 -44.98
C MET A 60 44.22 -5.15 -43.58
N ARG A 61 44.89 -4.64 -42.54
CA ARG A 61 44.37 -4.60 -41.17
C ARG A 61 43.27 -3.53 -41.07
N ARG A 62 42.00 -3.95 -41.13
CA ARG A 62 40.87 -3.09 -40.72
C ARG A 62 40.90 -2.96 -39.19
N GLY A 63 41.57 -1.93 -38.67
CA GLY A 63 41.31 -1.47 -37.31
C GLY A 63 39.88 -0.95 -37.23
N LEU A 64 39.18 -1.20 -36.11
CA LEU A 64 37.88 -0.59 -35.87
C LEU A 64 38.02 0.92 -36.06
N SER A 65 37.32 1.50 -37.04
CA SER A 65 37.39 2.92 -37.30
C SER A 65 36.98 3.66 -36.03
N ARG A 66 37.57 4.83 -35.77
CA ARG A 66 37.16 5.70 -34.65
C ARG A 66 35.65 5.94 -34.62
N GLN A 67 34.99 5.85 -35.77
CA GLN A 67 33.54 5.92 -35.93
C GLN A 67 32.81 4.72 -35.31
N ALA A 68 33.32 3.49 -35.48
CA ALA A 68 32.75 2.31 -34.84
C ALA A 68 32.88 2.38 -33.31
N LEU A 69 34.01 2.88 -32.81
CA LEU A 69 34.21 3.08 -31.38
C LEU A 69 33.27 4.16 -30.82
N ALA A 70 33.09 5.26 -31.54
CA ALA A 70 32.15 6.33 -31.19
C ALA A 70 30.70 5.84 -31.19
N LEU A 71 30.33 4.98 -32.14
CA LEU A 71 28.99 4.38 -32.21
C LEU A 71 28.71 3.48 -31.00
N VAL A 72 29.67 2.62 -30.62
CA VAL A 72 29.52 1.76 -29.42
C VAL A 72 29.40 2.61 -28.15
N LEU A 73 30.17 3.70 -28.05
CA LEU A 73 30.09 4.64 -26.92
C LEU A 73 28.73 5.34 -26.86
N LEU A 74 28.17 5.74 -28.00
CA LEU A 74 26.82 6.30 -28.08
C LEU A 74 25.74 5.30 -27.65
N ILE A 75 25.84 4.05 -28.10
CA ILE A 75 24.89 2.98 -27.71
C ILE A 75 24.98 2.72 -26.21
N ALA A 76 26.20 2.62 -25.66
CA ALA A 76 26.40 2.43 -24.23
C ALA A 76 25.86 3.60 -23.41
N LEU A 77 26.03 4.84 -23.87
CA LEU A 77 25.50 6.03 -23.22
C LEU A 77 23.97 6.05 -23.26
N ALA A 78 23.36 5.71 -24.39
CA ALA A 78 21.91 5.61 -24.56
C ALA A 78 21.29 4.53 -23.66
N PHE A 79 21.92 3.35 -23.59
CA PHE A 79 21.49 2.29 -22.67
C PHE A 79 21.70 2.67 -21.21
N GLY A 80 22.81 3.31 -20.88
CA GLY A 80 23.08 3.83 -19.54
C GLY A 80 22.04 4.86 -19.12
N THR A 81 21.64 5.76 -20.01
CA THR A 81 20.56 6.73 -19.74
C THR A 81 19.19 6.06 -19.65
N ALA A 82 18.89 5.07 -20.49
CA ALA A 82 17.64 4.31 -20.39
C ALA A 82 17.53 3.52 -19.09
N ILE A 83 18.61 2.85 -18.65
CA ILE A 83 18.67 2.15 -17.36
C ILE A 83 18.61 3.17 -16.22
N TYR A 84 19.32 4.28 -16.32
CA TYR A 84 19.28 5.35 -15.31
C TYR A 84 17.87 5.95 -15.19
N MET A 85 17.16 6.18 -16.29
CA MET A 85 15.76 6.63 -16.29
C MET A 85 14.79 5.51 -15.85
N GLY A 86 15.09 4.24 -16.13
CA GLY A 86 14.29 3.11 -15.65
C GLY A 86 14.44 2.86 -14.15
N VAL A 87 15.62 3.12 -13.58
CA VAL A 87 15.92 2.96 -12.15
C VAL A 87 15.55 4.21 -11.35
N ARG A 88 15.77 5.40 -11.92
CA ARG A 88 15.25 6.67 -11.38
C ARG A 88 14.04 7.11 -12.18
N HIS A 89 12.85 6.58 -11.87
CA HIS A 89 11.58 6.99 -12.48
C HIS A 89 11.41 8.54 -12.53
N PRO A 90 11.61 9.23 -13.68
CA PRO A 90 11.30 10.65 -13.83
C PRO A 90 9.97 10.84 -14.56
N TYR A 91 9.30 9.74 -14.94
CA TYR A 91 7.91 9.72 -15.35
C TYR A 91 7.05 9.30 -14.16
N GLN A 92 7.12 10.09 -13.09
CA GLN A 92 5.85 10.53 -12.56
C GLN A 92 5.27 11.38 -13.70
N THR A 93 4.23 10.88 -14.38
CA THR A 93 3.17 11.80 -14.82
C THR A 93 3.02 12.79 -13.67
N PRO A 94 3.10 14.12 -13.89
CA PRO A 94 2.72 15.04 -12.84
C PRO A 94 1.39 14.49 -12.38
N ALA A 95 1.34 14.01 -11.14
CA ALA A 95 0.07 13.81 -10.50
C ALA A 95 -0.63 15.12 -10.81
N ALA A 96 -1.69 15.07 -11.63
CA ALA A 96 -2.79 15.98 -11.41
C ALA A 96 -2.95 15.89 -9.91
N VAL A 97 -2.49 16.94 -9.23
CA VAL A 97 -2.25 17.08 -7.80
C VAL A 97 -2.85 15.87 -7.10
N ARG A 98 -2.05 14.88 -6.64
CA ARG A 98 -2.60 13.84 -5.73
C ARG A 98 -3.38 14.66 -4.73
N ASP A 99 -4.72 14.63 -4.82
CA ASP A 99 -5.58 15.54 -4.08
C ASP A 99 -5.09 15.45 -2.65
N VAL A 100 -4.57 16.58 -2.15
CA VAL A 100 -3.70 16.66 -0.98
C VAL A 100 -4.17 15.62 0.03
N SER A 101 -3.41 14.53 0.19
CA SER A 101 -3.82 13.39 1.02
C SER A 101 -4.28 13.94 2.37
N MET A 102 -5.58 13.83 2.63
CA MET A 102 -6.16 14.51 3.76
C MET A 102 -5.75 13.76 5.02
N PRO A 103 -5.09 14.42 5.99
CA PRO A 103 -4.80 13.77 7.25
C PRO A 103 -6.12 13.38 7.92
N LEU A 104 -6.12 12.24 8.61
CA LEU A 104 -7.27 11.79 9.37
C LEU A 104 -7.68 12.88 10.36
N GLN A 105 -8.96 13.21 10.36
CA GLN A 105 -9.60 13.99 11.41
C GLN A 105 -10.29 13.05 12.39
N THR A 106 -9.94 13.15 13.67
CA THR A 106 -10.47 12.30 14.75
C THR A 106 -11.27 13.13 15.74
N THR A 107 -12.45 12.64 16.13
CA THR A 107 -13.18 13.13 17.30
C THR A 107 -13.51 11.96 18.19
N VAL A 108 -13.10 12.02 19.45
CA VAL A 108 -13.37 10.97 20.45
C VAL A 108 -14.18 11.58 21.58
N VAL A 109 -15.37 11.03 21.82
CA VAL A 109 -16.33 11.50 22.80
C VAL A 109 -16.51 10.42 23.87
N PRO A 110 -15.85 10.57 25.04
CA PRO A 110 -16.15 9.74 26.19
C PRO A 110 -17.60 9.95 26.65
N LEU A 111 -18.27 8.87 27.06
CA LEU A 111 -19.64 8.89 27.56
C LEU A 111 -19.66 8.48 29.03
N ALA A 112 -19.97 9.44 29.90
CA ALA A 112 -20.02 9.24 31.34
C ALA A 112 -21.37 8.66 31.79
N PRO A 113 -21.38 7.54 32.55
CA PRO A 113 -22.60 7.02 33.15
C PRO A 113 -23.13 7.97 34.23
N VAL A 114 -24.46 8.10 34.33
CA VAL A 114 -25.11 8.89 35.38
C VAL A 114 -25.02 8.22 36.76
N GLY A 115 -24.97 6.88 36.79
CA GLY A 115 -24.95 6.08 38.01
C GLY A 115 -23.84 5.04 38.04
N LYS A 116 -24.00 4.04 38.90
CA LYS A 116 -23.08 2.89 38.93
C LYS A 116 -23.20 2.08 37.65
N VAL A 117 -22.07 1.65 37.12
CA VAL A 117 -22.04 0.73 35.97
C VAL A 117 -22.62 -0.62 36.40
N PRO A 118 -23.63 -1.16 35.69
CA PRO A 118 -24.15 -2.50 35.96
C PRO A 118 -23.12 -3.59 35.72
N GLY A 119 -23.26 -4.70 36.42
CA GLY A 119 -22.46 -5.88 36.16
C GLY A 119 -23.10 -7.16 36.65
N ALA A 120 -22.73 -8.25 36.00
CA ALA A 120 -23.18 -9.61 36.30
C ALA A 120 -22.03 -10.59 36.07
N ALA A 121 -22.10 -11.76 36.69
CA ALA A 121 -21.08 -12.80 36.51
C ALA A 121 -21.13 -13.39 35.09
N ASP A 122 -22.32 -13.49 34.50
CA ASP A 122 -22.54 -13.98 33.15
C ASP A 122 -22.64 -12.82 32.14
N PRO A 123 -21.71 -12.73 31.17
CA PRO A 123 -21.80 -11.76 30.08
C PRO A 123 -23.07 -11.88 29.24
N GLU A 124 -23.59 -13.10 29.04
CA GLU A 124 -24.75 -13.31 28.16
C GLU A 124 -26.00 -12.67 28.76
N TYR A 125 -26.20 -12.81 30.07
CA TYR A 125 -27.23 -12.08 30.81
C TYR A 125 -27.17 -10.57 30.53
N LEU A 126 -25.99 -9.97 30.54
CA LEU A 126 -25.84 -8.54 30.29
C LEU A 126 -26.24 -8.17 28.86
N TYR A 127 -25.84 -8.98 27.88
CA TYR A 127 -26.20 -8.77 26.48
C TYR A 127 -27.72 -8.83 26.29
N ASP A 128 -28.37 -9.87 26.81
CA ASP A 128 -29.82 -10.10 26.72
C ASP A 128 -30.65 -8.99 27.37
N HIS A 129 -30.13 -8.36 28.42
CA HIS A 129 -30.80 -7.27 29.14
C HIS A 129 -30.37 -5.88 28.67
N SER A 130 -29.78 -5.77 27.48
CA SER A 130 -29.34 -4.51 26.86
C SER A 130 -29.84 -4.40 25.42
N PRO A 131 -29.70 -3.22 24.77
CA PRO A 131 -29.98 -3.09 23.34
C PRO A 131 -29.13 -4.00 22.44
N ALA A 132 -28.06 -4.60 22.97
CA ALA A 132 -27.17 -5.49 22.24
C ALA A 132 -27.72 -6.92 22.04
N ALA A 133 -28.82 -7.30 22.70
CA ALA A 133 -29.45 -8.62 22.53
C ALA A 133 -29.78 -8.96 21.06
N GLN A 134 -30.11 -7.93 20.28
CA GLN A 134 -30.47 -7.99 18.86
C GLN A 134 -29.27 -7.81 17.91
N PHE A 135 -28.04 -7.69 18.44
CA PHE A 135 -26.84 -7.48 17.63
C PHE A 135 -26.26 -8.84 17.22
N ARG A 136 -25.64 -8.87 16.03
CA ARG A 136 -24.94 -10.07 15.55
C ARG A 136 -23.56 -10.17 16.19
N ILE A 137 -22.96 -11.35 16.15
CA ILE A 137 -21.66 -11.61 16.79
C ILE A 137 -20.52 -11.35 15.82
N GLY A 138 -19.51 -10.59 16.27
CA GLY A 138 -18.26 -10.35 15.56
C GLY A 138 -18.44 -9.86 14.12
N ALA A 139 -17.68 -10.43 13.20
CA ALA A 139 -17.69 -10.04 11.78
C ALA A 139 -19.05 -10.26 11.10
N ALA A 140 -19.93 -11.11 11.64
CA ALA A 140 -21.29 -11.28 11.11
C ALA A 140 -22.15 -10.03 11.31
N GLY A 141 -21.81 -9.13 12.25
CA GLY A 141 -22.45 -7.83 12.40
C GLY A 141 -22.07 -6.80 11.33
N ILE A 142 -20.98 -7.04 10.60
CA ILE A 142 -20.48 -6.16 9.53
C ILE A 142 -20.95 -6.72 8.19
N THR A 143 -22.20 -6.40 7.84
CA THR A 143 -22.81 -6.81 6.57
C THR A 143 -22.47 -5.82 5.47
N LEU A 144 -22.02 -6.36 4.34
CA LEU A 144 -21.78 -5.56 3.14
C LEU A 144 -23.11 -5.28 2.42
N PRO A 145 -23.35 -4.05 1.93
CA PRO A 145 -24.44 -3.78 1.02
C PRO A 145 -24.18 -4.48 -0.33
N ALA A 146 -25.22 -4.56 -1.17
CA ALA A 146 -25.02 -5.01 -2.55
C ALA A 146 -24.09 -4.02 -3.27
N ALA A 147 -22.98 -4.53 -3.80
CA ALA A 147 -22.12 -3.75 -4.69
C ALA A 147 -22.86 -3.46 -5.99
N ARG A 148 -22.65 -2.26 -6.54
CA ARG A 148 -23.20 -1.82 -7.82
C ARG A 148 -22.15 -0.98 -8.52
N ASP A 149 -22.16 -1.00 -9.85
CA ASP A 149 -21.38 -0.02 -10.62
C ASP A 149 -21.78 1.41 -10.21
N THR A 150 -20.78 2.28 -10.14
CA THR A 150 -20.97 3.73 -10.06
C THR A 150 -20.64 4.36 -11.43
N SER A 151 -20.56 5.68 -11.50
CA SER A 151 -20.20 6.37 -12.74
C SER A 151 -18.78 6.03 -13.20
N HIS A 152 -17.84 5.87 -12.26
CA HIS A 152 -16.41 5.70 -12.56
C HIS A 152 -15.75 4.45 -11.96
N PHE A 153 -16.49 3.67 -11.14
CA PHE A 153 -16.02 2.42 -10.54
C PHE A 153 -16.95 1.25 -10.92
N SER A 154 -16.36 0.12 -11.28
CA SER A 154 -17.11 -1.10 -11.55
C SER A 154 -17.61 -1.77 -10.26
N GLU A 155 -18.62 -2.62 -10.38
CA GLU A 155 -19.18 -3.42 -9.29
C GLU A 155 -18.09 -4.22 -8.56
N THR A 156 -17.14 -4.79 -9.31
CA THR A 156 -15.99 -5.49 -8.75
C THR A 156 -15.10 -4.57 -7.93
N GLN A 157 -14.83 -3.35 -8.41
CA GLN A 157 -14.03 -2.37 -7.67
C GLN A 157 -14.74 -1.91 -6.40
N VAL A 158 -16.05 -1.68 -6.47
CA VAL A 158 -16.88 -1.33 -5.31
C VAL A 158 -16.89 -2.46 -4.28
N MET A 159 -17.03 -3.71 -4.72
CA MET A 159 -16.96 -4.87 -3.83
C MET A 159 -15.58 -4.98 -3.17
N SER A 160 -14.48 -4.81 -3.93
CA SER A 160 -13.13 -4.82 -3.36
C SER A 160 -12.92 -3.76 -2.29
N ALA A 161 -13.39 -2.52 -2.52
CA ALA A 161 -13.34 -1.46 -1.52
C ALA A 161 -14.14 -1.81 -0.25
N LEU A 162 -15.37 -2.34 -0.42
CA LEU A 162 -16.21 -2.80 0.68
C LEU A 162 -15.53 -3.92 1.50
N ASP A 163 -14.86 -4.86 0.83
CA ASP A 163 -14.09 -5.92 1.48
C ASP A 163 -12.90 -5.36 2.28
N THR A 164 -12.15 -4.41 1.72
CA THR A 164 -11.06 -3.71 2.45
C THR A 164 -11.60 -3.00 3.69
N VAL A 165 -12.71 -2.27 3.58
CA VAL A 165 -13.35 -1.60 4.73
C VAL A 165 -13.79 -2.61 5.79
N LYS A 166 -14.43 -3.70 5.39
CA LYS A 166 -14.83 -4.75 6.33
C LYS A 166 -13.62 -5.35 7.04
N GLU A 167 -12.53 -5.62 6.33
CA GLU A 167 -11.31 -6.09 6.98
C GLU A 167 -10.78 -5.06 7.97
N TYR A 168 -10.71 -3.77 7.60
CA TYR A 168 -10.29 -2.70 8.51
C TYR A 168 -11.14 -2.66 9.79
N LEU A 169 -12.47 -2.72 9.68
CA LEU A 169 -13.39 -2.74 10.82
C LEU A 169 -13.16 -3.94 11.74
N VAL A 170 -12.95 -5.13 11.15
CA VAL A 170 -12.65 -6.35 11.92
C VAL A 170 -11.31 -6.21 12.65
N ARG A 171 -10.24 -5.81 11.94
CA ARG A 171 -8.90 -5.68 12.55
C ARG A 171 -8.85 -4.60 13.61
N SER A 172 -9.51 -3.46 13.38
CA SER A 172 -9.43 -2.30 14.28
C SER A 172 -10.37 -2.37 15.48
N ALA A 173 -11.43 -3.19 15.46
CA ALA A 173 -12.44 -3.21 16.53
C ALA A 173 -12.82 -4.59 17.06
N LEU A 174 -12.38 -5.70 16.47
CA LEU A 174 -12.76 -7.05 16.91
C LEU A 174 -11.57 -7.96 17.25
N TYR A 175 -10.38 -7.68 16.73
CA TYR A 175 -9.20 -8.52 16.94
C TYR A 175 -8.68 -8.43 18.39
N PRO A 176 -8.67 -9.52 19.18
CA PRO A 176 -8.24 -9.48 20.58
C PRO A 176 -6.82 -8.94 20.79
N GLU A 177 -5.92 -9.23 19.85
CA GLU A 177 -4.53 -8.76 19.85
C GLU A 177 -4.42 -7.24 19.66
N VAL A 178 -5.41 -6.62 19.03
CA VAL A 178 -5.51 -5.16 18.91
C VAL A 178 -6.20 -4.59 20.15
N LEU A 179 -7.33 -5.18 20.55
CA LEU A 179 -8.16 -4.70 21.67
C LEU A 179 -7.40 -4.66 22.99
N THR A 180 -6.67 -5.73 23.31
CA THR A 180 -5.95 -5.90 24.58
C THR A 180 -4.49 -6.35 24.42
N GLY A 181 -4.07 -6.78 23.23
CA GLY A 181 -2.70 -7.24 22.98
C GLY A 181 -1.72 -6.15 22.54
N GLY A 182 -2.20 -4.92 22.29
CA GLY A 182 -1.37 -3.79 21.87
C GLY A 182 -0.81 -3.89 20.45
N GLN A 183 -1.24 -4.86 19.64
CA GLN A 183 -0.82 -4.96 18.25
C GLN A 183 -1.48 -3.86 17.41
N THR A 184 -0.71 -3.22 16.55
CA THR A 184 -1.17 -2.15 15.66
C THR A 184 -0.98 -2.49 14.19
N ARG A 185 -0.04 -3.40 13.89
CA ARG A 185 0.30 -3.84 12.54
C ARG A 185 -0.91 -4.34 11.72
N PRO A 186 -1.87 -5.12 12.28
CA PRO A 186 -3.02 -5.58 11.49
C PRO A 186 -3.89 -4.44 10.93
N VAL A 187 -3.87 -3.26 11.57
CA VAL A 187 -4.56 -2.06 11.08
C VAL A 187 -3.65 -1.27 10.14
N ARG A 188 -2.39 -1.05 10.53
CA ARG A 188 -1.42 -0.24 9.79
C ARG A 188 -1.20 -0.72 8.35
N VAL A 189 -1.22 -2.03 8.10
CA VAL A 189 -0.98 -2.60 6.75
C VAL A 189 -2.13 -2.33 5.77
N LEU A 190 -3.33 -2.01 6.28
CA LEU A 190 -4.50 -1.66 5.47
C LEU A 190 -4.56 -0.17 5.16
N LEU A 191 -3.66 0.63 5.75
CA LEU A 191 -3.58 2.06 5.48
C LEU A 191 -2.61 2.35 4.33
N PRO A 192 -2.89 3.34 3.47
CA PRO A 192 -1.95 3.80 2.47
C PRO A 192 -0.71 4.45 3.13
N ALA A 193 0.41 4.48 2.39
CA ALA A 193 1.72 4.85 2.93
C ALA A 193 1.79 6.31 3.43
N ASP A 194 0.97 7.19 2.87
CA ASP A 194 0.84 8.59 3.27
C ASP A 194 0.20 8.77 4.65
N GLN A 195 -0.65 7.84 5.10
CA GLN A 195 -1.24 7.85 6.44
C GLN A 195 -0.36 7.21 7.51
N HIS A 196 0.71 6.50 7.11
CA HIS A 196 1.59 5.80 8.06
C HIS A 196 2.28 6.76 9.02
N LEU A 197 2.68 7.95 8.55
CA LEU A 197 3.34 8.95 9.40
C LEU A 197 2.41 9.41 10.53
N GLN A 198 1.17 9.80 10.20
CA GLN A 198 0.20 10.24 11.21
C GLN A 198 -0.20 9.09 12.15
N PHE A 199 -0.35 7.86 11.63
CA PHE A 199 -0.64 6.69 12.44
C PHE A 199 0.48 6.41 13.46
N ASP A 200 1.74 6.41 13.01
CA ASP A 200 2.91 6.18 13.86
C ASP A 200 3.13 7.33 14.87
N GLU A 201 2.84 8.57 14.48
CA GLU A 201 2.83 9.73 15.38
C GLU A 201 1.74 9.62 16.44
N SER A 202 0.52 9.19 16.06
CA SER A 202 -0.57 8.93 17.02
C SER A 202 -0.14 7.90 18.07
N LEU A 203 0.58 6.85 17.68
CA LEU A 203 1.04 5.80 18.59
C LEU A 203 2.17 6.25 19.52
N SER A 204 3.06 7.13 19.05
CA SER A 204 4.22 7.60 19.82
C SER A 204 3.88 8.79 20.72
N HIS A 205 2.98 9.67 20.27
CA HIS A 205 2.58 10.90 20.94
C HIS A 205 1.04 11.06 20.89
N PRO A 206 0.29 10.17 21.57
CA PRO A 206 -1.16 10.20 21.52
C PRO A 206 -1.72 11.50 22.10
N ALA A 207 -2.55 12.20 21.33
CA ALA A 207 -3.12 13.48 21.71
C ALA A 207 -4.58 13.63 21.29
N ALA A 208 -5.36 14.35 22.11
CA ALA A 208 -6.73 14.75 21.83
C ALA A 208 -6.77 16.08 21.05
N ASP A 209 -5.99 16.19 19.98
CA ASP A 209 -5.82 17.40 19.17
C ASP A 209 -6.64 17.40 17.88
N GLY A 210 -7.43 16.35 17.67
CA GLY A 210 -8.22 16.16 16.46
C GLY A 210 -7.50 15.36 15.37
N ARG A 211 -6.26 14.93 15.59
CA ARG A 211 -5.46 14.23 14.57
C ARG A 211 -4.72 13.01 15.09
N HIS A 212 -4.29 13.01 16.36
CA HIS A 212 -3.37 12.00 16.89
C HIS A 212 -3.99 11.11 17.98
N ALA A 213 -5.31 10.95 17.97
CA ALA A 213 -5.97 9.99 18.84
C ALA A 213 -5.84 8.58 18.26
N VAL A 214 -5.04 7.72 18.92
CA VAL A 214 -4.93 6.28 18.62
C VAL A 214 -6.29 5.61 18.60
N THR A 215 -7.16 6.00 19.53
CA THR A 215 -8.52 5.45 19.65
C THR A 215 -9.47 5.88 18.51
N GLY A 216 -9.07 6.84 17.68
CA GLY A 216 -9.73 7.13 16.41
C GLY A 216 -9.43 6.06 15.35
N TRP A 217 -8.20 5.59 15.30
CA TRP A 217 -7.78 4.55 14.35
C TRP A 217 -8.32 3.15 14.74
N LEU A 218 -8.25 2.80 16.02
CA LEU A 218 -8.58 1.46 16.49
C LEU A 218 -9.10 1.46 17.92
N VAL A 219 -9.84 0.43 18.29
CA VAL A 219 -10.30 0.23 19.68
C VAL A 219 -9.16 -0.42 20.46
N ARG A 220 -8.67 0.27 21.49
CA ARG A 220 -7.63 -0.22 22.41
C ARG A 220 -8.05 0.02 23.85
N PHE A 221 -7.99 -1.02 24.66
CA PHE A 221 -8.23 -0.93 26.10
C PHE A 221 -6.92 -0.93 26.88
N ASP A 222 -6.89 -0.32 28.08
CA ASP A 222 -5.78 -0.52 29.01
C ASP A 222 -5.80 -1.96 29.53
N ALA A 223 -4.97 -2.82 28.93
CA ALA A 223 -4.86 -4.24 29.23
C ALA A 223 -4.41 -4.54 30.67
N ARG A 224 -3.86 -3.56 31.39
CA ARG A 224 -3.55 -3.68 32.83
C ARG A 224 -4.80 -3.55 33.69
N SER A 225 -5.86 -2.95 33.16
CA SER A 225 -7.10 -2.65 33.87
C SER A 225 -8.23 -3.61 33.51
N VAL A 226 -8.31 -4.03 32.24
CA VAL A 226 -9.41 -4.85 31.72
C VAL A 226 -8.94 -5.99 30.84
N ARG A 227 -9.80 -7.00 30.71
CA ARG A 227 -9.70 -8.07 29.71
C ARG A 227 -11.08 -8.43 29.19
N LEU A 228 -11.16 -9.05 28.02
CA LEU A 228 -12.42 -9.58 27.50
C LEU A 228 -12.97 -10.63 28.47
N ALA A 229 -14.23 -10.44 28.88
CA ALA A 229 -15.01 -11.43 29.61
C ALA A 229 -15.56 -12.48 28.66
N ASP A 230 -15.89 -12.06 27.43
CA ASP A 230 -16.44 -12.88 26.35
C ASP A 230 -15.82 -12.43 25.00
N PRO A 231 -15.27 -13.35 24.18
CA PRO A 231 -14.82 -13.03 22.83
C PRO A 231 -15.98 -12.76 21.83
N GLN A 232 -17.23 -13.09 22.15
CA GLN A 232 -18.40 -12.94 21.30
C GLN A 232 -18.93 -11.49 21.29
N ILE A 233 -18.10 -10.56 20.84
CA ILE A 233 -18.41 -9.13 20.74
C ILE A 233 -19.67 -8.91 19.90
N ARG A 234 -20.60 -8.11 20.41
CA ARG A 234 -21.86 -7.80 19.71
C ARG A 234 -21.70 -6.59 18.81
N VAL A 235 -22.15 -6.70 17.57
CA VAL A 235 -21.93 -5.70 16.51
C VAL A 235 -23.21 -5.45 15.73
N ARG A 236 -23.50 -4.17 15.48
CA ARG A 236 -24.53 -3.72 14.55
C ARG A 236 -24.07 -2.47 13.84
N GLY A 237 -24.27 -2.41 12.53
CA GLY A 237 -23.93 -1.24 11.75
C GLY A 237 -24.29 -1.39 10.29
N THR A 238 -23.92 -0.37 9.53
CA THR A 238 -24.16 -0.28 8.09
C THR A 238 -22.93 0.27 7.39
N LEU A 239 -22.78 -0.12 6.13
CA LEU A 239 -21.86 0.49 5.18
C LEU A 239 -22.69 1.17 4.08
N ALA A 240 -22.28 2.35 3.68
CA ALA A 240 -22.83 3.07 2.55
C ALA A 240 -21.70 3.43 1.58
N VAL A 241 -21.98 3.33 0.28
CA VAL A 241 -21.05 3.69 -0.79
C VAL A 241 -21.59 4.92 -1.51
N SER A 242 -20.73 5.90 -1.73
CA SER A 242 -21.01 7.07 -2.55
C SER A 242 -19.82 7.38 -3.44
N GLU A 243 -20.06 7.99 -4.58
CA GLU A 243 -19.02 8.54 -5.44
C GLU A 243 -19.20 10.06 -5.44
N THR A 244 -18.26 10.77 -4.79
CA THR A 244 -18.35 12.22 -4.58
C THR A 244 -17.61 12.98 -5.70
N GLU A 245 -16.58 12.36 -6.27
CA GLU A 245 -15.75 12.90 -7.35
C GLU A 245 -15.43 11.78 -8.35
N SER A 246 -15.10 12.12 -9.60
CA SER A 246 -14.87 11.13 -10.67
C SER A 246 -13.72 10.15 -10.44
N THR A 247 -12.88 10.42 -9.44
CA THR A 247 -11.65 9.68 -9.13
C THR A 247 -11.70 9.00 -7.76
N ILE A 248 -12.71 9.28 -6.93
CA ILE A 248 -12.74 8.87 -5.53
C ILE A 248 -14.06 8.18 -5.19
N LEU A 249 -13.94 6.94 -4.74
CA LEU A 249 -15.03 6.20 -4.11
C LEU A 249 -14.98 6.46 -2.61
N GLU A 250 -16.12 6.83 -2.03
CA GLU A 250 -16.28 7.01 -0.59
C GLU A 250 -17.09 5.86 0.01
N VAL A 251 -16.64 5.38 1.16
CA VAL A 251 -17.37 4.38 1.94
C VAL A 251 -17.53 4.91 3.36
N THR A 252 -18.77 5.09 3.79
CA THR A 252 -19.10 5.46 5.17
C THR A 252 -19.47 4.21 5.96
N ALA A 253 -18.87 4.03 7.14
CA ALA A 253 -19.14 2.95 8.06
C ALA A 253 -19.63 3.48 9.41
N ASP A 254 -20.87 3.19 9.78
CA ASP A 254 -21.43 3.49 11.10
C ASP A 254 -21.71 2.18 11.83
N HIS A 255 -20.87 1.86 12.82
CA HIS A 255 -20.94 0.60 13.56
C HIS A 255 -20.89 0.83 15.06
N THR A 256 -21.75 0.13 15.78
CA THR A 256 -21.74 0.02 17.23
C THR A 256 -21.24 -1.36 17.65
N TYR A 257 -20.24 -1.38 18.52
CA TYR A 257 -19.58 -2.54 19.09
C TYR A 257 -19.86 -2.59 20.60
N VAL A 258 -20.21 -3.75 21.13
CA VAL A 258 -20.48 -3.95 22.56
C VAL A 258 -19.64 -5.10 23.09
N TYR A 259 -18.71 -4.75 23.97
CA TYR A 259 -17.72 -5.64 24.57
C TYR A 259 -18.15 -5.98 26.00
N ALA A 260 -18.06 -7.24 26.39
CA ALA A 260 -18.12 -7.63 27.79
C ALA A 260 -16.70 -7.62 28.37
N LEU A 261 -16.48 -6.78 29.39
CA LEU A 261 -15.18 -6.55 30.00
C LEU A 261 -15.20 -6.89 31.48
N ARG A 262 -14.08 -7.36 32.01
CA ARG A 262 -13.87 -7.63 33.44
C ARG A 262 -12.51 -7.11 33.87
N PRO A 263 -12.27 -6.92 35.18
CA PRO A 263 -10.97 -6.46 35.64
C PRO A 263 -9.86 -7.43 35.22
N ALA A 264 -8.71 -6.88 34.83
CA ALA A 264 -7.52 -7.67 34.54
C ALA A 264 -7.10 -8.47 35.80
N GLY A 265 -6.61 -9.70 35.60
CA GLY A 265 -6.20 -10.60 36.69
C GLY A 265 -7.34 -11.16 37.57
N ALA A 266 -8.57 -10.68 37.43
CA ALA A 266 -9.69 -11.18 38.22
C ALA A 266 -10.13 -12.59 37.78
N GLY A 267 -10.55 -13.43 38.73
CA GLY A 267 -11.02 -14.79 38.46
C GLY A 267 -12.29 -14.85 37.60
N ALA A 268 -12.67 -16.05 37.15
CA ALA A 268 -13.83 -16.25 36.26
C ALA A 268 -15.19 -15.79 36.86
N LYS A 269 -15.27 -15.65 38.19
CA LYS A 269 -16.47 -15.20 38.92
C LYS A 269 -16.57 -13.68 39.08
N ALA A 270 -15.56 -12.91 38.66
CA ALA A 270 -15.63 -11.46 38.73
C ALA A 270 -16.71 -10.94 37.80
N GLN A 271 -17.47 -9.94 38.26
CA GLN A 271 -18.53 -9.35 37.46
C GLN A 271 -17.94 -8.73 36.18
N ALA A 272 -18.57 -9.03 35.06
CA ALA A 272 -18.37 -8.35 33.80
C ALA A 272 -19.27 -7.12 33.72
N SER A 273 -18.92 -6.19 32.84
CA SER A 273 -19.73 -5.04 32.44
C SER A 273 -19.69 -4.87 30.94
N LEU A 274 -20.77 -4.33 30.36
CA LEU A 274 -20.77 -3.97 28.95
C LEU A 274 -20.10 -2.62 28.75
N PHE A 275 -19.30 -2.54 27.69
CA PHE A 275 -18.68 -1.33 27.18
C PHE A 275 -19.07 -1.17 25.72
N THR A 276 -19.59 0.00 25.35
CA THR A 276 -20.11 0.29 24.02
C THR A 276 -19.23 1.31 23.32
N VAL A 277 -18.91 1.04 22.05
CA VAL A 277 -18.21 1.97 21.16
C VAL A 277 -19.02 2.11 19.88
N ARG A 278 -19.48 3.31 19.56
CA ARG A 278 -19.99 3.65 18.23
C ARG A 278 -18.88 4.37 17.46
N ARG A 279 -18.61 3.91 16.24
CA ARG A 279 -17.64 4.49 15.32
C ARG A 279 -18.34 4.83 14.02
N GLU A 280 -18.26 6.09 13.62
CA GLU A 280 -18.59 6.55 12.29
C GLU A 280 -17.28 6.91 11.57
N LEU A 281 -16.97 6.14 10.53
CA LEU A 281 -15.72 6.23 9.79
C LEU A 281 -16.01 6.55 8.33
N HIS A 282 -15.22 7.43 7.74
CA HIS A 282 -15.31 7.77 6.32
C HIS A 282 -14.01 7.36 5.64
N PHE A 283 -14.13 6.49 4.65
CA PHE A 283 -13.02 6.00 3.85
C PHE A 283 -13.07 6.60 2.45
N ARG A 284 -11.90 6.89 1.90
CA ARG A 284 -11.71 7.30 0.50
C ARG A 284 -10.84 6.25 -0.19
N PHE A 285 -11.15 6.00 -1.45
CA PHE A 285 -10.42 5.08 -2.31
C PHE A 285 -10.23 5.72 -3.68
N ASP A 286 -8.97 5.86 -4.09
CA ASP A 286 -8.65 5.97 -5.50
C ASP A 286 -8.51 4.57 -6.15
N ARG A 287 -8.21 4.50 -7.44
CA ARG A 287 -8.05 3.20 -8.13
C ARG A 287 -6.84 2.41 -7.66
N GLU A 288 -5.79 3.08 -7.20
CA GLU A 288 -4.60 2.46 -6.66
C GLU A 288 -4.90 1.84 -5.29
N ASP A 289 -5.61 2.54 -4.41
CA ASP A 289 -6.07 2.05 -3.11
C ASP A 289 -6.88 0.77 -3.24
N VAL A 290 -7.87 0.75 -4.15
CA VAL A 290 -8.67 -0.45 -4.45
C VAL A 290 -7.78 -1.61 -4.90
N ARG A 291 -6.81 -1.35 -5.77
CA ARG A 291 -5.89 -2.38 -6.29
C ARG A 291 -4.94 -2.90 -5.22
N LEU A 292 -4.52 -2.05 -4.29
CA LEU A 292 -3.57 -2.37 -3.23
C LEU A 292 -4.23 -2.92 -1.96
N HIS A 293 -5.57 -2.99 -1.92
CA HIS A 293 -6.35 -3.37 -0.73
C HIS A 293 -6.02 -2.46 0.47
N GLN A 294 -6.00 -1.16 0.21
CA GLN A 294 -5.74 -0.12 1.20
C GLN A 294 -6.95 0.82 1.30
N ALA A 295 -7.21 1.34 2.49
CA ALA A 295 -8.33 2.25 2.76
C ALA A 295 -7.81 3.52 3.41
N GLN A 296 -7.94 4.66 2.71
CA GLN A 296 -7.59 5.96 3.27
C GLN A 296 -8.70 6.38 4.24
N LEU A 297 -8.41 6.51 5.53
CA LEU A 297 -9.39 6.96 6.52
C LEU A 297 -9.37 8.49 6.62
N SER A 298 -10.42 9.18 6.19
CA SER A 298 -10.46 10.66 6.18
C SER A 298 -11.04 11.22 7.48
N THR A 299 -12.08 10.59 8.01
CA THR A 299 -12.78 11.03 9.24
C THR A 299 -13.06 9.84 10.16
N SER A 300 -12.86 10.05 11.46
CA SER A 300 -13.23 9.11 12.51
C SER A 300 -13.95 9.83 13.66
N TYR A 301 -15.23 9.52 13.84
CA TYR A 301 -16.02 9.97 14.98
C TYR A 301 -16.32 8.79 15.90
N VAL A 302 -15.86 8.86 17.16
CA VAL A 302 -15.95 7.77 18.14
C VAL A 302 -16.73 8.25 19.35
N GLN A 303 -17.74 7.48 19.75
CA GLN A 303 -18.44 7.64 21.02
C GLN A 303 -18.25 6.37 21.83
N ALA A 304 -17.71 6.48 23.05
CA ALA A 304 -17.33 5.31 23.84
C ALA A 304 -17.73 5.46 25.32
N GLY A 305 -18.30 4.41 25.91
CA GLY A 305 -18.64 4.40 27.33
C GLY A 305 -19.09 3.04 27.84
N PRO A 306 -19.09 2.83 29.17
CA PRO A 306 -18.94 3.84 30.21
C PRO A 306 -17.48 4.29 30.47
N LEU A 307 -17.22 5.60 30.45
CA LEU A 307 -15.91 6.22 30.72
C LEU A 307 -16.03 7.37 31.73
N SER A 308 -14.91 7.84 32.29
CA SER A 308 -14.87 9.13 32.99
C SER A 308 -14.39 10.24 32.04
N CYS A 309 -15.05 11.39 32.02
CA CYS A 309 -14.75 12.50 31.11
C CYS A 309 -13.34 13.11 31.26
N GLY A 310 -12.74 13.00 32.45
CA GLY A 310 -11.42 13.57 32.75
C GLY A 310 -10.24 12.67 32.37
N ASP A 311 -10.50 11.42 31.98
CA ASP A 311 -9.44 10.48 31.59
C ASP A 311 -9.04 10.70 30.12
N ASN A 312 -7.74 10.55 29.80
CA ASN A 312 -7.25 10.69 28.44
C ASN A 312 -7.67 9.49 27.57
N ALA A 313 -8.72 9.69 26.76
CA ALA A 313 -9.22 8.67 25.85
C ALA A 313 -8.49 8.64 24.49
N ALA A 314 -7.48 9.48 24.25
CA ALA A 314 -6.77 9.53 22.97
C ALA A 314 -5.85 8.31 22.75
N ASP A 315 -5.20 7.80 23.81
CA ASP A 315 -4.28 6.67 23.73
C ASP A 315 -4.98 5.32 23.92
N VAL A 316 -5.72 5.18 25.03
CA VAL A 316 -6.43 3.96 25.44
C VAL A 316 -7.78 4.31 26.02
N LEU A 317 -8.75 3.43 25.81
CA LEU A 317 -10.01 3.46 26.54
C LEU A 317 -9.78 2.81 27.91
N SER A 318 -10.22 3.50 28.96
CA SER A 318 -10.16 3.03 30.36
C SER A 318 -11.59 2.83 30.90
N PRO A 319 -12.23 1.69 30.60
CA PRO A 319 -13.62 1.42 30.96
C PRO A 319 -13.89 1.53 32.45
N LEU A 320 -15.04 2.11 32.80
CA LEU A 320 -15.62 1.93 34.12
C LEU A 320 -16.31 0.56 34.19
N LEU A 321 -16.00 -0.21 35.22
CA LEU A 321 -16.50 -1.57 35.45
C LEU A 321 -17.57 -1.61 36.55
N ALA A 322 -18.14 -2.79 36.75
CA ALA A 322 -19.24 -3.07 37.68
C ALA A 322 -19.08 -2.35 39.02
N GLY A 323 -20.10 -1.58 39.40
CA GLY A 323 -20.16 -0.84 40.66
C GLY A 323 -19.42 0.50 40.66
N GLN A 324 -18.58 0.79 39.67
CA GLN A 324 -17.88 2.07 39.56
C GLN A 324 -18.81 3.17 39.03
N THR A 325 -18.48 4.42 39.34
CA THR A 325 -19.16 5.63 38.86
C THR A 325 -18.16 6.53 38.13
N ALA A 326 -18.65 7.43 37.27
CA ALA A 326 -17.79 8.43 36.65
C ALA A 326 -17.10 9.28 37.72
N LYS A 327 -15.80 9.55 37.55
CA LYS A 327 -15.07 10.50 38.38
C LYS A 327 -15.64 11.90 38.15
N ALA A 328 -15.63 12.73 39.20
CA ALA A 328 -15.94 14.14 39.06
C ALA A 328 -14.92 14.83 38.15
N GLY A 329 -15.38 15.81 37.36
CA GLY A 329 -14.56 16.55 36.42
C GLY A 329 -15.05 16.42 34.99
N GLY A 330 -14.62 17.37 34.16
CA GLY A 330 -14.90 17.40 32.73
C GLY A 330 -13.63 17.31 31.90
N PRO A 331 -13.74 17.44 30.58
CA PRO A 331 -12.60 17.60 29.70
C PRO A 331 -11.72 18.79 30.13
N VAL A 332 -10.46 18.76 29.73
CA VAL A 332 -9.54 19.90 29.94
C VAL A 332 -10.13 21.16 29.30
N GLY A 333 -9.94 22.31 29.95
CA GLY A 333 -10.40 23.60 29.45
C GLY A 333 -9.89 23.88 28.03
N THR A 334 -10.77 24.42 27.18
CA THR A 334 -10.43 24.84 25.82
C THR A 334 -10.01 26.31 25.82
N ASP A 335 -8.82 26.60 25.29
CA ASP A 335 -8.35 27.97 25.06
C ASP A 335 -8.80 28.42 23.66
N PRO A 336 -9.70 29.41 23.53
CA PRO A 336 -10.18 29.88 22.23
C PRO A 336 -9.10 30.61 21.40
N PHE A 337 -7.95 30.95 22.00
CA PHE A 337 -6.82 31.55 21.28
C PHE A 337 -5.79 30.51 20.80
N ALA A 338 -5.89 29.25 21.25
CA ALA A 338 -5.08 28.17 20.74
C ALA A 338 -5.70 27.64 19.43
N THR A 339 -5.01 27.82 18.30
CA THR A 339 -5.52 27.46 16.96
C THR A 339 -5.22 26.02 16.55
N ASP A 340 -4.51 25.28 17.38
CA ASP A 340 -3.95 23.96 17.09
C ASP A 340 -4.61 22.80 17.86
N ARG A 341 -5.70 23.06 18.59
CA ARG A 341 -6.35 22.05 19.44
C ARG A 341 -7.84 21.89 19.13
N ALA A 342 -8.24 20.64 18.88
CA ALA A 342 -9.65 20.28 18.89
C ALA A 342 -10.29 20.52 20.27
N THR A 343 -11.55 20.96 20.27
CA THR A 343 -12.33 21.13 21.51
C THR A 343 -12.57 19.77 22.15
N ALA A 344 -12.15 19.62 23.40
CA ALA A 344 -12.40 18.39 24.15
C ALA A 344 -13.89 18.34 24.57
N VAL A 345 -14.58 17.28 24.18
CA VAL A 345 -16.01 17.08 24.45
C VAL A 345 -16.23 15.84 25.31
N CYS A 346 -17.27 15.86 26.14
CA CYS A 346 -17.76 14.68 26.84
C CYS A 346 -19.29 14.62 26.75
N GLY A 347 -19.81 13.42 26.58
CA GLY A 347 -21.25 13.15 26.58
C GLY A 347 -21.72 12.43 27.83
N THR A 348 -23.03 12.44 28.05
CA THR A 348 -23.68 11.59 29.05
C THR A 348 -24.11 10.29 28.40
N LEU A 349 -23.74 9.15 29.00
CA LEU A 349 -24.20 7.85 28.57
C LEU A 349 -25.68 7.66 28.96
N ALA A 350 -26.54 7.44 27.98
CA ALA A 350 -27.96 7.19 28.21
C ALA A 350 -28.16 5.91 29.05
N SER A 351 -28.99 5.98 30.09
CA SER A 351 -29.27 4.83 30.96
C SER A 351 -29.84 3.63 30.21
N GLY A 352 -30.58 3.86 29.12
CA GLY A 352 -31.10 2.79 28.25
C GLY A 352 -30.04 2.07 27.41
N ALA A 353 -28.81 2.58 27.34
CA ALA A 353 -27.68 1.91 26.70
C ALA A 353 -26.99 0.89 27.62
N LEU A 354 -27.30 0.92 28.92
CA LEU A 354 -26.75 -0.01 29.91
C LEU A 354 -27.70 -1.20 30.12
N PRO A 355 -27.17 -2.38 30.51
CA PRO A 355 -27.99 -3.52 30.90
C PRO A 355 -28.94 -3.16 32.05
N LYS A 356 -30.16 -3.68 31.97
CA LYS A 356 -31.12 -3.61 33.08
C LYS A 356 -30.81 -4.72 34.10
N GLY A 357 -30.83 -4.34 35.38
CA GLY A 357 -30.57 -5.23 36.50
C GLY A 357 -31.73 -6.15 36.80
#